data_AF-A0AAJ1QEI8-F1
#
_entry.id   AF-A0AAJ1QEI8-F1
#
_cell.length_a   1.000
_cell.length_b   1.000
_cell.length_c   1.000
_cell.angle_alpha   90.00
_cell.angle_beta   90.00
_cell.angle_gamma   90.00
#
_symmetry.space_group_name_H-M   'P 1'
#
loop_
_entity.id
_entity.type
_entity.pdbx_description
1 polymer ?
#
loop_
_entity_poly.entity_id
_entity_poly.type
_entity_poly.pdbx_seq_one_letter_code
_entity_poly.pdbx_strand_id
1 'polypeptide(L)'
;MSNENLILEKLNRLEQKIEEQNLLKKEVLNFNDACSYLDISASHLYKLTSQKSVPHFCPQGKKLYFNRTELDEWLQRNRQSSTDEIEKAAANYLIQNKRS
;
A
#
# COMPACT_ATOMS: atom_id res chain seq x y z
N MET A 1 17.33 -40.45 -8.41
CA MET A 1 17.14 -39.60 -9.61
C MET A 1 15.73 -38.97 -9.73
N SER A 2 14.60 -39.69 -9.84
CA SER A 2 13.28 -39.01 -9.96
C SER A 2 12.82 -38.30 -8.68
N ASN A 3 13.09 -38.88 -7.50
CA ASN A 3 12.70 -38.26 -6.23
C ASN A 3 13.55 -37.05 -5.87
N GLU A 4 14.85 -37.05 -6.18
CA GLU A 4 15.72 -35.88 -5.96
C GLU A 4 15.30 -34.68 -6.81
N ASN A 5 14.97 -34.91 -8.08
CA ASN A 5 14.46 -33.85 -8.96
C ASN A 5 13.12 -33.29 -8.45
N LEU A 6 12.21 -34.16 -7.98
CA LEU A 6 10.94 -33.72 -7.40
C LEU A 6 11.15 -32.91 -6.10
N ILE A 7 12.12 -33.31 -5.27
CA ILE A 7 12.47 -32.56 -4.06
C ILE A 7 13.06 -31.20 -4.44
N LEU A 8 13.96 -31.14 -5.41
CA LEU A 8 14.58 -29.89 -5.87
C LEU A 8 13.55 -28.91 -6.45
N GLU A 9 12.60 -29.41 -7.25
CA GLU A 9 11.50 -28.60 -7.80
C GLU A 9 10.62 -28.01 -6.68
N LYS A 10 10.28 -28.82 -5.67
CA LYS A 10 9.50 -28.37 -4.51
C LYS A 10 10.25 -27.34 -3.68
N LEU A 11 11.57 -27.49 -3.51
CA LEU A 11 12.41 -26.53 -2.79
C LEU A 11 12.46 -25.18 -3.50
N ASN A 12 12.70 -25.17 -4.82
CA ASN A 12 12.70 -23.93 -5.60
C ASN A 12 11.34 -23.22 -5.53
N ARG A 13 10.24 -23.98 -5.56
CA ARG A 13 8.90 -23.41 -5.42
C ARG A 13 8.63 -22.82 -4.02
N LEU A 14 9.19 -23.42 -2.98
CA LEU A 14 9.11 -22.88 -1.62
C LEU A 14 9.95 -21.62 -1.47
N GLU A 15 11.17 -21.60 -2.04
CA GLU A 15 12.05 -20.43 -2.05
C GLU A 15 11.37 -19.23 -2.71
N GLN A 16 10.80 -19.40 -3.91
CA GLN A 16 10.05 -18.35 -4.60
C GLN A 16 8.90 -17.80 -3.73
N LYS A 17 8.15 -18.68 -3.06
CA LYS A 17 7.05 -18.27 -2.17
C LYS A 17 7.53 -17.50 -0.93
N ILE A 18 8.69 -17.86 -0.39
CA ILE A 18 9.27 -17.18 0.76
C ILE A 18 9.78 -15.80 0.36
N GLU A 19 10.40 -15.65 -0.81
CA GLU A 19 10.81 -14.35 -1.35
C GLU A 19 9.62 -13.42 -1.57
N GLU A 20 8.55 -13.93 -2.18
CA GLU A 20 7.26 -13.21 -2.33
C GLU A 20 6.69 -12.77 -0.98
N GLN A 21 6.71 -13.64 0.04
CA GLN A 21 6.21 -13.29 1.38
C GLN A 21 7.11 -12.29 2.12
N ASN A 22 8.42 -12.32 1.91
CA ASN A 22 9.34 -11.39 2.55
C ASN A 22 9.18 -9.96 2.00
N LEU A 23 8.81 -9.79 0.72
CA LEU A 23 8.38 -8.49 0.19
C LEU A 23 7.19 -7.92 0.97
N LEU A 24 6.25 -8.77 1.39
CA LEU A 24 5.10 -8.38 2.21
C LEU A 24 5.46 -8.09 3.68
N LYS A 25 6.67 -8.42 4.14
CA LYS A 25 7.11 -8.16 5.53
C LYS A 25 8.08 -7.00 5.66
N LYS A 26 8.58 -6.43 4.55
CA LYS A 26 9.44 -5.25 4.60
C LYS A 26 8.65 -4.07 5.17
N GLU A 27 9.09 -3.56 6.30
CA GLU A 27 8.55 -2.30 6.87
C GLU A 27 8.92 -1.09 6.01
N VAL A 28 10.07 -1.16 5.33
CA VAL A 28 10.56 -0.13 4.42
C VAL A 28 10.63 -0.66 3.00
N LEU A 29 9.88 -0.04 2.10
CA LEU A 29 9.83 -0.34 0.68
C LEU A 29 10.80 0.59 -0.07
N ASN A 30 11.53 0.05 -1.04
CA ASN A 30 12.22 0.87 -2.02
C ASN A 30 11.24 1.36 -3.10
N PHE A 31 11.69 2.20 -4.03
CA PHE A 31 10.84 2.74 -5.09
C PHE A 31 10.11 1.68 -5.94
N ASN A 32 10.78 0.60 -6.33
CA ASN A 32 10.16 -0.47 -7.13
C ASN A 32 9.17 -1.26 -6.27
N ASP A 33 9.55 -1.60 -5.04
CA ASP A 33 8.67 -2.30 -4.10
C ASP A 33 7.39 -1.46 -3.84
N ALA A 34 7.52 -0.14 -3.71
CA ALA A 34 6.38 0.77 -3.54
C ALA A 34 5.50 0.90 -4.79
N CYS A 35 6.08 0.88 -5.99
CA CYS A 35 5.29 0.84 -7.23
C CYS A 35 4.43 -0.43 -7.30
N SER A 36 5.04 -1.59 -6.99
CA SER A 36 4.34 -2.87 -6.94
C SER A 36 3.31 -2.92 -5.81
N TYR A 37 3.61 -2.33 -4.66
CA TYR A 37 2.70 -2.31 -3.50
C TYR A 37 1.44 -1.49 -3.77
N LEU A 38 1.60 -0.31 -4.38
CA LEU A 38 0.51 0.61 -4.68
C LEU A 38 -0.20 0.28 -6.00
N ASP A 39 0.31 -0.69 -6.76
CA ASP A 39 -0.14 -1.05 -8.10
C ASP A 39 -0.23 0.16 -9.06
N ILE A 40 0.84 0.97 -9.08
CA ILE A 40 0.94 2.16 -9.96
C ILE A 40 2.24 2.17 -10.76
N SER A 41 2.23 2.91 -11.87
CA SER A 41 3.43 3.07 -12.70
C SER A 41 4.51 3.91 -12.00
N ALA A 42 5.77 3.62 -12.33
CA ALA A 42 6.93 4.38 -11.84
C ALA A 42 6.79 5.90 -12.10
N SER A 43 6.33 6.30 -13.28
CA SER A 43 6.10 7.71 -13.60
C SER A 43 5.06 8.35 -12.69
N HIS A 44 4.00 7.62 -12.33
CA HIS A 44 2.98 8.10 -11.41
C HIS A 44 3.56 8.27 -10.00
N LEU A 45 4.32 7.30 -9.49
CA LEU A 45 4.96 7.42 -8.18
C LEU A 45 5.99 8.56 -8.13
N TYR A 46 6.76 8.79 -9.21
CA TYR A 46 7.64 9.96 -9.31
C TYR A 46 6.88 11.30 -9.28
N LYS A 47 5.72 11.36 -9.94
CA LYS A 47 4.86 12.55 -9.86
C LYS A 47 4.35 12.78 -8.44
N LEU A 48 3.92 11.74 -7.74
CA LEU A 48 3.44 11.86 -6.36
C LEU A 48 4.55 12.30 -5.40
N THR A 49 5.75 11.76 -5.55
CA THR A 49 6.91 12.09 -4.69
C THR A 49 7.41 13.51 -4.95
N SER A 50 7.55 13.92 -6.22
CA SER A 50 7.94 15.29 -6.59
C SER A 50 6.94 16.35 -6.10
N GLN A 51 5.65 16.04 -6.09
CA GLN A 51 4.59 16.90 -5.55
C GLN A 51 4.49 16.86 -4.01
N LYS A 52 5.27 16.01 -3.34
CA LYS A 52 5.18 15.73 -1.90
C LYS A 52 3.79 15.26 -1.46
N SER A 53 3.05 14.64 -2.38
CA SER A 53 1.69 14.14 -2.16
C SER A 53 1.67 12.78 -1.46
N VAL A 54 2.77 12.02 -1.50
CA VAL A 54 2.95 10.71 -0.85
C VAL A 54 4.09 10.77 0.19
N PRO A 55 3.92 10.17 1.39
CA PRO A 55 4.99 10.10 2.38
C PRO A 55 6.18 9.31 1.84
N HIS A 56 7.38 9.88 1.94
CA HIS A 56 8.61 9.24 1.45
C HIS A 56 9.84 9.78 2.19
N PHE A 57 10.91 8.98 2.17
CA PHE A 57 12.20 9.27 2.79
C PHE A 57 13.30 9.30 1.73
N CYS A 58 14.23 10.25 1.85
CA CYS A 58 15.37 10.41 0.95
C CYS A 58 16.66 10.72 1.73
N PRO A 59 17.21 9.77 2.52
CA PRO A 59 18.30 10.04 3.47
C PRO A 59 19.62 10.47 2.81
N GLN A 60 19.84 10.08 1.55
CA GLN A 60 21.06 10.42 0.78
C GLN A 60 20.77 11.20 -0.51
N GLY A 61 19.55 11.73 -0.69
CA GLY A 61 19.17 12.51 -1.87
C GLY A 61 19.01 11.73 -3.19
N LYS A 62 19.48 10.48 -3.28
CA LYS A 62 19.48 9.69 -4.53
C LYS A 62 18.38 8.62 -4.62
N LYS A 63 18.01 8.01 -3.49
CA LYS A 63 17.06 6.88 -3.44
C LYS A 63 15.86 7.23 -2.57
N LEU A 64 14.69 6.87 -3.06
CA LEU A 64 13.42 7.00 -2.36
C LEU A 64 13.10 5.71 -1.60
N TYR A 65 12.67 5.90 -0.36
CA TYR A 65 12.20 4.84 0.52
C TYR A 65 10.84 5.22 1.09
N PHE A 66 10.03 4.21 1.42
CA PHE A 66 8.67 4.40 1.88
C PHE A 66 8.44 3.52 3.09
N ASN A 67 7.87 4.07 4.17
CA ASN A 67 7.39 3.26 5.28
C ASN A 67 6.03 2.68 4.88
N ARG A 68 5.86 1.37 5.04
CA ARG A 68 4.63 0.68 4.66
C ARG A 68 3.42 1.18 5.45
N THR A 69 3.55 1.35 6.77
CA THR A 69 2.45 1.80 7.62
C THR A 69 1.99 3.21 7.25
N GLU A 70 2.93 4.12 6.97
CA GLU A 70 2.59 5.47 6.50
C GLU A 70 1.91 5.46 5.13
N LEU A 71 2.31 4.55 4.24
CA LEU A 71 1.64 4.35 2.95
C LEU A 71 0.21 3.82 3.13
N ASP A 72 -0.02 2.90 4.06
CA ASP A 72 -1.34 2.35 4.36
C ASP A 72 -2.28 3.43 4.90
N GLU A 73 -1.79 4.24 5.83
CA GLU A 73 -2.52 5.40 6.35
C GLU A 73 -2.82 6.42 5.25
N TRP A 74 -1.85 6.67 4.37
CA TRP A 74 -2.02 7.57 3.23
C TRP A 74 -3.11 7.07 2.26
N LEU A 75 -3.15 5.76 1.95
CA LEU A 75 -4.18 5.15 1.12
C LEU A 75 -5.58 5.32 1.70
N GLN A 76 -5.70 5.31 3.03
CA GLN A 76 -6.99 5.42 3.72
C GLN A 76 -7.45 6.87 3.96
N ARG A 77 -6.58 7.85 3.69
CA ARG A 77 -6.78 9.26 4.10
C ARG A 77 -7.99 9.95 3.45
N ASN A 78 -8.29 9.60 2.20
CA ASN A 78 -9.38 10.22 1.43
C ASN A 78 -10.56 9.25 1.23
N ARG A 79 -11.01 8.62 2.32
CA ARG A 79 -12.20 7.76 2.29
C ARG A 79 -13.39 8.53 1.73
N GLN A 80 -13.96 8.02 0.64
CA GLN A 80 -15.22 8.52 0.10
C GLN A 80 -16.37 7.89 0.88
N SER A 81 -17.22 8.73 1.46
CA SER A 81 -18.44 8.26 2.13
C SER A 81 -19.41 7.66 1.11
N SER A 82 -20.11 6.60 1.49
CA SER A 82 -21.16 6.04 0.64
C SER A 82 -22.40 6.94 0.64
N THR A 83 -23.27 6.76 -0.36
CA THR A 83 -24.57 7.45 -0.41
C THR A 83 -25.37 7.22 0.87
N ASP A 84 -25.44 5.99 1.36
CA ASP A 84 -26.13 5.65 2.61
C ASP A 84 -25.57 6.40 3.82
N GLU A 85 -24.23 6.56 3.90
CA GLU A 85 -23.60 7.31 4.98
C GLU A 85 -23.91 8.80 4.90
N ILE A 86 -23.95 9.36 3.69
CA ILE A 86 -24.33 10.74 3.43
C ILE A 86 -25.80 10.97 3.82
N GLU A 87 -26.71 10.08 3.38
CA GLU A 87 -28.13 10.15 3.72
C GLU A 87 -28.37 10.04 5.23
N LYS A 88 -27.67 9.11 5.89
CA LYS A 88 -27.75 8.94 7.34
C LYS A 88 -27.21 10.17 8.08
N ALA A 89 -26.12 10.77 7.61
CA ALA A 89 -25.59 12.01 8.18
C ALA A 89 -26.57 13.18 8.04
N ALA A 90 -27.20 13.32 6.87
CA ALA A 90 -28.23 14.32 6.62
C ALA A 90 -29.47 14.12 7.51
N ALA A 91 -29.95 12.89 7.65
CA ALA A 91 -31.06 12.54 8.54
C ALA A 91 -30.74 12.88 10.00
N ASN A 92 -29.54 12.53 10.48
CA ASN A 92 -29.08 12.85 11.83
C ASN A 92 -29.01 14.36 12.08
N TYR A 93 -28.52 15.13 11.11
CA TYR A 93 -28.46 16.59 11.20
C TYR A 93 -29.85 17.21 11.37
N LEU A 94 -30.84 16.75 10.59
CA LEU A 94 -32.23 17.20 10.70
C LEU A 94 -32.86 16.87 12.06
N ILE A 95 -32.53 15.71 12.64
CA ILE A 95 -33.03 15.30 13.97
C ILE A 95 -32.39 16.15 15.08
N GLN A 96 -31.10 16.45 14.99
CA GLN A 96 -30.41 17.31 15.97
C GLN A 96 -30.94 18.74 15.95
N ASN A 97 -31.17 19.32 14.77
CA ASN A 97 -31.68 20.68 14.65
C ASN A 97 -33.16 20.85 15.04
N LYS A 98 -33.96 19.77 15.07
CA LYS A 98 -35.35 19.79 15.55
C LYS A 98 -35.48 19.66 17.07
N ARG A 99 -34.39 19.34 17.78
CA ARG A 99 -34.36 19.20 19.25
C ARG A 99 -33.82 20.45 19.96
N SER A 100 -33.34 21.44 19.22
CA SER A 100 -32.93 22.76 19.70
C SER A 100 -34.06 23.78 19.57
#